data_AF-A0A4E0PZP3-F1
#
_entry.id   AF-A0A4E0PZP3-F1
#
_cell.length_a   1.000
_cell.length_b   1.000
_cell.length_c   1.000
_cell.angle_alpha   90.00
_cell.angle_beta   90.00
_cell.angle_gamma   90.00
#
_symmetry.space_group_name_H-M   'P 1'
#
loop_
_entity.id
_entity.type
_entity.pdbx_description
1 polymer ?
#
loop_
_entity_poly.entity_id
_entity_poly.type
_entity_poly.pdbx_seq_one_letter_code
_entity_poly.pdbx_strand_id
1 'polypeptide(L)'
;MLVFCISVLAIFTGGCIDDLVPVNEERPAQDVSAYDFEVFLNNSFDDGEFIHTSTFYLSNDGDTKAVHILDNESVIDIIPLEDISSSSQEPVSNIVVLGNYSGSTDASIRHFTDLSRSGEPANINYTLSEDVIRGQKHIYITFSQPVTGFVAFTLATPGGQDFLHVTTPPSVVRFVLPEGHTTGNPLIGKANPEPDERYYDPDNRENLVWYNEVTHTGSILESVQRFSGDNNSQAEPAPKAISVKYYSQSAPQGLLIAAGILGLAALLVFSKYRRDKKRLKKIREDVENQFRNKKRRGRE
;
A
#
# COMPACT_ATOMS: atom_id res chain seq x y z
N MET A 1 32.96 26.25 29.10
CA MET A 1 32.06 25.53 30.03
C MET A 1 30.60 25.99 29.95
N LEU A 2 30.33 27.27 29.61
CA LEU A 2 28.95 27.78 29.44
C LEU A 2 28.25 27.28 28.15
N VAL A 3 29.01 27.05 27.08
CA VAL A 3 28.47 26.61 25.77
C VAL A 3 28.00 25.14 25.78
N PHE A 4 28.60 24.31 26.62
CA PHE A 4 28.20 22.90 26.77
C PHE A 4 26.88 22.76 27.54
N CYS A 5 26.58 23.68 28.47
CA CYS A 5 25.32 23.67 29.23
C CYS A 5 24.10 24.10 28.39
N ILE A 6 24.27 24.98 27.40
CA ILE A 6 23.17 25.41 26.52
C ILE A 6 22.81 24.28 25.52
N SER A 7 23.78 23.44 25.16
CA SER A 7 23.58 22.33 24.23
C SER A 7 22.81 21.15 24.86
N VAL A 8 22.91 20.98 26.19
CA VAL A 8 22.17 19.92 26.93
C VAL A 8 20.74 20.35 27.25
N LEU A 9 20.47 21.65 27.42
CA LEU A 9 19.11 22.15 27.68
C LEU A 9 18.19 22.04 26.45
N ALA A 10 18.74 22.07 25.23
CA ALA A 10 17.94 21.94 24.00
C ALA A 10 17.43 20.51 23.74
N ILE A 11 17.99 19.49 24.42
CA ILE A 11 17.59 18.09 24.25
C ILE A 11 16.39 17.74 25.15
N PHE A 12 16.09 18.57 26.16
CA PHE A 12 14.97 18.33 27.10
C PHE A 12 13.70 19.14 26.82
N THR A 13 13.67 20.01 25.80
CA THR A 13 12.47 20.77 25.43
C THR A 13 11.73 20.21 24.21
N GLY A 14 12.10 19.03 23.72
CA GLY A 14 11.33 18.29 22.71
C GLY A 14 10.17 17.48 23.29
N GLY A 15 9.52 17.99 24.34
CA GLY A 15 8.33 17.39 24.94
C GLY A 15 7.10 17.72 24.11
N CYS A 16 6.34 16.68 23.78
CA CYS A 16 5.02 16.61 23.15
C CYS A 16 4.35 17.95 22.81
N ILE A 17 4.23 18.22 21.52
CA ILE A 17 3.14 19.06 21.02
C ILE A 17 1.91 18.14 20.99
N ASP A 18 1.13 18.16 22.07
CA ASP A 18 -0.28 17.76 22.03
C ASP A 18 -1.03 18.96 21.47
N ASP A 19 -1.09 19.08 20.14
CA ASP A 19 -2.01 20.01 19.50
C ASP A 19 -3.38 19.34 19.53
N LEU A 20 -4.12 19.55 20.61
CA LEU A 20 -5.52 19.20 20.67
C LEU A 20 -6.27 20.17 19.74
N VAL A 21 -6.40 19.79 18.47
CA VAL A 21 -7.25 20.51 17.51
C VAL A 21 -8.69 20.42 18.01
N PRO A 22 -9.32 21.54 18.43
CA PRO A 22 -10.70 21.51 18.90
C PRO A 22 -11.63 21.20 17.73
N VAL A 23 -12.38 20.11 17.84
CA VAL A 23 -13.47 19.73 16.92
C VAL A 23 -14.65 20.68 17.13
N ASN A 24 -14.55 21.89 16.59
CA ASN A 24 -15.64 22.86 16.52
C ASN A 24 -15.72 23.49 15.12
N GLU A 25 -15.35 22.73 14.10
CA GLU A 25 -15.74 23.05 12.73
C GLU A 25 -16.97 22.21 12.38
N GLU A 26 -17.97 22.87 11.79
CA GLU A 26 -19.16 22.23 11.25
C GLU A 26 -18.74 20.98 10.47
N ARG A 27 -19.29 19.80 10.84
CA ARG A 27 -18.91 18.53 10.21
C ARG A 27 -18.93 18.72 8.69
N PRO A 28 -17.82 18.45 7.98
CA PRO A 28 -17.88 18.43 6.53
C PRO A 28 -18.99 17.46 6.12
N ALA A 29 -19.78 17.85 5.13
CA ALA A 29 -20.91 17.05 4.67
C ALA A 29 -20.41 15.64 4.33
N GLN A 30 -20.99 14.64 4.99
CA GLN A 30 -20.69 13.23 4.73
C GLN A 30 -21.21 12.87 3.34
N ASP A 31 -20.30 12.52 2.44
CA ASP A 31 -20.66 12.02 1.12
C ASP A 31 -20.65 10.49 1.14
N VAL A 32 -21.79 9.92 1.52
CA VAL A 32 -22.01 8.48 1.53
C VAL A 32 -21.93 7.89 0.11
N SER A 33 -22.36 8.66 -0.90
CA SER A 33 -22.39 8.22 -2.29
C SER A 33 -21.00 8.06 -2.91
N ALA A 34 -19.96 8.60 -2.24
CA ALA A 34 -18.58 8.39 -2.63
C ALA A 34 -18.12 6.94 -2.44
N TYR A 35 -18.77 6.14 -1.59
CA TYR A 35 -18.31 4.81 -1.20
C TYR A 35 -19.17 3.69 -1.77
N ASP A 36 -18.52 2.54 -2.02
CA ASP A 36 -19.18 1.30 -2.39
C ASP A 36 -19.20 0.36 -1.18
N PHE A 37 -20.38 0.24 -0.56
CA PHE A 37 -20.61 -0.59 0.63
C PHE A 37 -20.91 -2.04 0.24
N GLU A 38 -20.06 -2.62 -0.62
CA GLU A 38 -20.16 -4.03 -0.99
C GLU A 38 -19.95 -4.94 0.23
N VAL A 39 -20.83 -5.92 0.38
CA VAL A 39 -20.79 -6.88 1.48
C VAL A 39 -19.83 -8.02 1.12
N PHE A 40 -18.54 -7.82 1.39
CA PHE A 40 -17.53 -8.86 1.28
C PHE A 40 -17.32 -9.54 2.65
N LEU A 41 -17.89 -10.74 2.82
CA LEU A 41 -17.83 -11.49 4.08
C LEU A 41 -17.16 -12.87 3.93
N ASN A 42 -16.44 -13.09 2.82
CA ASN A 42 -15.79 -14.36 2.56
C ASN A 42 -14.63 -14.58 3.54
N ASN A 43 -14.69 -15.65 4.33
CA ASN A 43 -13.77 -15.93 5.44
C ASN A 43 -13.72 -14.83 6.52
N SER A 44 -14.78 -14.02 6.62
CA SER A 44 -14.93 -13.00 7.67
C SER A 44 -15.62 -13.53 8.93
N PHE A 45 -15.80 -14.85 9.04
CA PHE A 45 -16.36 -15.51 10.22
C PHE A 45 -15.51 -16.73 10.55
N ASP A 46 -15.01 -16.80 11.78
CA ASP A 46 -14.28 -17.94 12.32
C ASP A 46 -14.94 -18.37 13.64
N ASP A 47 -15.35 -19.63 13.74
CA ASP A 47 -16.13 -20.18 14.86
C ASP A 47 -17.36 -19.33 15.31
N GLY A 48 -17.92 -18.54 14.40
CA GLY A 48 -19.07 -17.67 14.66
C GLY A 48 -18.71 -16.27 15.17
N GLU A 49 -17.42 -15.99 15.39
CA GLU A 49 -16.89 -14.65 15.66
C GLU A 49 -16.61 -13.94 14.33
N PHE A 50 -16.97 -12.65 14.26
CA PHE A 50 -16.71 -11.85 13.07
C PHE A 50 -15.26 -11.38 13.04
N ILE A 51 -14.60 -11.57 11.90
CA ILE A 51 -13.24 -11.09 11.65
C ILE A 51 -13.32 -9.75 10.92
N HIS A 52 -12.63 -8.74 11.47
CA HIS A 52 -12.52 -7.41 10.86
C HIS A 52 -12.12 -7.53 9.39
N THR A 53 -12.99 -7.00 8.52
CA THR A 53 -12.80 -7.01 7.08
C THR A 53 -12.58 -5.59 6.56
N SER A 54 -11.46 -5.34 5.89
CA SER A 54 -11.12 -4.04 5.30
C SER A 54 -11.08 -4.14 3.78
N THR A 55 -11.79 -3.26 3.09
CA THR A 55 -11.75 -3.14 1.63
C THR A 55 -11.17 -1.79 1.22
N PHE A 56 -10.13 -1.80 0.39
CA PHE A 56 -9.50 -0.61 -0.17
C PHE A 56 -9.79 -0.53 -1.66
N TYR A 57 -10.51 0.52 -2.07
CA TYR A 57 -10.71 0.87 -3.48
C TYR A 57 -9.62 1.86 -3.89
N LEU A 58 -8.66 1.37 -4.66
CA LEU A 58 -7.54 2.16 -5.14
C LEU A 58 -7.99 3.06 -6.30
N SER A 59 -7.44 4.26 -6.40
CA SER A 59 -7.71 5.19 -7.50
C SER A 59 -6.42 5.76 -8.09
N ASN A 60 -6.50 6.27 -9.32
CA ASN A 60 -5.36 6.92 -9.98
C ASN A 60 -5.10 8.35 -9.50
N ASP A 61 -6.04 8.93 -8.76
CA ASP A 61 -6.06 10.36 -8.45
C ASP A 61 -5.36 10.70 -7.13
N GLY A 62 -4.67 9.72 -6.53
CA GLY A 62 -3.97 9.89 -5.26
C GLY A 62 -4.86 9.70 -4.02
N ASP A 63 -6.12 9.31 -4.20
CA ASP A 63 -7.01 9.01 -3.08
C ASP A 63 -7.34 7.51 -3.04
N THR A 64 -7.37 6.92 -1.84
CA THR A 64 -7.85 5.55 -1.64
C THR A 64 -9.08 5.57 -0.75
N LYS A 65 -10.17 4.95 -1.21
CA LYS A 65 -11.38 4.83 -0.40
C LYS A 65 -11.30 3.53 0.40
N ALA A 66 -11.32 3.62 1.72
CA ALA A 66 -11.34 2.48 2.62
C ALA A 66 -12.75 2.27 3.14
N VAL A 67 -13.20 1.02 3.17
CA VAL A 67 -14.48 0.58 3.75
C VAL A 67 -14.21 -0.59 4.68
N HIS A 68 -14.39 -0.38 5.97
CA HIS A 68 -14.17 -1.35 7.03
C HIS A 68 -15.52 -1.90 7.48
N ILE A 69 -15.65 -3.22 7.57
CA ILE A 69 -16.75 -3.90 8.24
C ILE A 69 -16.25 -4.30 9.62
N LEU A 70 -16.94 -3.84 10.66
CA LEU A 70 -16.53 -3.93 12.06
C LEU A 70 -17.62 -4.60 12.89
N ASP A 71 -17.19 -5.33 13.93
CA ASP A 71 -18.01 -5.84 15.02
C ASP A 71 -17.37 -5.41 16.33
N ASN A 72 -18.16 -4.84 17.24
CA ASN A 72 -17.72 -4.47 18.57
C ASN A 72 -16.40 -3.67 18.65
N GLU A 73 -16.18 -2.75 17.71
CA GLU A 73 -14.92 -1.99 17.62
C GLU A 73 -15.08 -0.55 18.12
N SER A 74 -14.13 -0.08 18.93
CA SER A 74 -14.15 1.27 19.50
C SER A 74 -13.08 2.18 18.93
N VAL A 75 -12.02 1.62 18.34
CA VAL A 75 -10.90 2.38 17.79
C VAL A 75 -10.48 1.79 16.46
N ILE A 76 -10.33 2.64 15.45
CA ILE A 76 -9.68 2.28 14.19
C ILE A 76 -8.31 2.96 14.17
N ASP A 77 -7.24 2.16 14.09
CA ASP A 77 -5.88 2.64 13.88
C ASP A 77 -5.57 2.70 12.38
N ILE A 78 -5.23 3.90 11.91
CA ILE A 78 -4.89 4.18 10.52
C ILE A 78 -3.43 4.63 10.49
N ILE A 79 -2.62 3.90 9.73
CA ILE A 79 -1.23 4.28 9.42
C ILE A 79 -1.22 4.85 8.00
N PRO A 80 -1.32 6.18 7.82
CA PRO A 80 -1.28 6.78 6.49
C PRO A 80 0.08 6.59 5.83
N LEU A 81 0.09 6.58 4.51
CA LEU A 81 1.32 6.63 3.73
C LEU A 81 1.86 8.07 3.76
N GLU A 82 3.10 8.25 4.20
CA GLU A 82 3.73 9.56 4.20
C GLU A 82 3.89 10.08 2.76
N ASP A 83 3.20 11.17 2.43
CA ASP A 83 3.51 11.97 1.25
C ASP A 83 4.42 13.13 1.64
N ILE A 84 5.72 12.98 1.33
CA ILE A 84 6.73 14.01 1.57
C ILE A 84 6.47 15.25 0.69
N SER A 85 5.68 15.12 -0.37
CA SER A 85 5.41 16.19 -1.34
C SER A 85 4.20 17.06 -1.00
N SER A 86 3.26 16.58 -0.17
CA SER A 86 1.99 17.26 0.14
C SER A 86 1.80 17.44 1.66
N SER A 87 2.65 18.24 2.29
CA SER A 87 2.62 18.49 3.75
C SER A 87 1.37 19.23 4.29
N SER A 88 0.29 19.36 3.50
CA SER A 88 -0.89 20.18 3.83
C SER A 88 -2.24 19.50 3.61
N GLN A 89 -2.27 18.28 3.06
CA GLN A 89 -3.53 17.53 2.94
C GLN A 89 -3.80 16.74 4.22
N GLU A 90 -5.05 16.79 4.69
CA GLU A 90 -5.50 15.90 5.75
C GLU A 90 -5.38 14.44 5.26
N PRO A 91 -4.64 13.58 5.97
CA PRO A 91 -4.40 12.20 5.56
C PRO A 91 -5.65 11.33 5.53
N VAL A 92 -6.69 11.69 6.29
CA VAL A 92 -7.98 10.99 6.37
C VAL A 92 -9.09 12.02 6.24
N SER A 93 -10.05 11.77 5.34
CA SER A 93 -11.19 12.66 5.11
C SER A 93 -12.49 11.89 4.83
N ASN A 94 -13.62 12.60 4.78
CA ASN A 94 -14.96 12.08 4.47
C ASN A 94 -15.32 10.80 5.24
N ILE A 95 -15.22 10.82 6.56
CA ILE A 95 -15.55 9.67 7.41
C ILE A 95 -17.06 9.48 7.45
N VAL A 96 -17.52 8.29 7.05
CA VAL A 96 -18.92 7.88 7.00
C VAL A 96 -19.08 6.62 7.84
N VAL A 97 -20.07 6.60 8.71
CA VAL A 97 -20.42 5.42 9.50
C VAL A 97 -21.81 4.97 9.09
N LEU A 98 -21.96 3.74 8.61
CA LEU A 98 -23.26 3.08 8.50
C LEU A 98 -23.28 2.02 9.59
N GLY A 99 -24.20 2.08 10.55
CA GLY A 99 -24.27 1.06 11.60
C GLY A 99 -24.90 1.57 12.89
N ASN A 100 -24.65 0.85 13.98
CA ASN A 100 -25.12 1.24 15.31
C ASN A 100 -24.10 0.82 16.38
N TYR A 101 -24.32 1.27 17.62
CA TYR A 101 -23.53 0.80 18.75
C TYR A 101 -23.78 -0.70 19.01
N SER A 102 -22.71 -1.45 19.25
CA SER A 102 -22.72 -2.92 19.26
C SER A 102 -23.65 -3.53 20.31
N GLY A 103 -23.90 -2.84 21.42
CA GLY A 103 -24.85 -3.29 22.45
C GLY A 103 -26.32 -3.41 21.97
N SER A 104 -26.62 -2.96 20.75
CA SER A 104 -27.96 -3.02 20.16
C SER A 104 -28.08 -4.00 18.99
N THR A 105 -26.97 -4.52 18.47
CA THR A 105 -26.98 -5.26 17.19
C THR A 105 -25.86 -6.30 17.12
N ASP A 106 -26.20 -7.53 16.72
CA ASP A 106 -25.23 -8.60 16.51
C ASP A 106 -24.67 -8.58 15.07
N ALA A 107 -23.36 -8.80 14.92
CA ALA A 107 -22.73 -8.97 13.63
C ALA A 107 -23.25 -10.22 12.91
N SER A 108 -23.92 -10.00 11.78
CA SER A 108 -24.45 -11.09 10.96
C SER A 108 -24.49 -10.70 9.50
N ILE A 109 -24.45 -11.71 8.62
CA ILE A 109 -24.53 -11.52 7.16
C ILE A 109 -25.78 -10.72 6.79
N ARG A 110 -26.93 -11.01 7.43
CA ARG A 110 -28.19 -10.30 7.19
C ARG A 110 -28.08 -8.84 7.61
N HIS A 111 -27.53 -8.57 8.78
CA HIS A 111 -27.35 -7.21 9.28
C HIS A 111 -26.51 -6.35 8.32
N PHE A 112 -25.34 -6.83 7.89
CA PHE A 112 -24.50 -6.08 6.94
C PHE A 112 -25.15 -5.93 5.56
N THR A 113 -25.92 -6.92 5.11
CA THR A 113 -26.67 -6.83 3.85
C THR A 113 -27.76 -5.77 3.89
N ASP A 114 -28.51 -5.71 4.98
CA ASP A 114 -29.58 -4.72 5.14
C ASP A 114 -29.00 -3.30 5.26
N LEU A 115 -27.86 -3.17 5.94
CA LEU A 115 -27.16 -1.91 6.15
C LEU A 115 -26.52 -1.35 4.87
N SER A 116 -25.93 -2.22 4.04
CA SER A 116 -25.44 -1.86 2.70
C SER A 116 -26.55 -1.27 1.81
N ARG A 117 -27.79 -1.71 2.00
CA ARG A 117 -28.96 -1.24 1.22
C ARG A 117 -29.62 0.03 1.77
N SER A 118 -29.45 0.34 3.05
CA SER A 118 -30.11 1.51 3.65
C SER A 118 -29.48 2.82 3.16
N GLY A 119 -28.15 2.85 3.02
CA GLY A 119 -27.40 4.04 2.56
C GLY A 119 -27.54 5.28 3.46
N GLU A 120 -28.19 5.15 4.63
CA GLU A 120 -28.38 6.25 5.57
C GLU A 120 -27.25 6.24 6.62
N PRO A 121 -26.47 7.33 6.73
CA PRO A 121 -25.38 7.40 7.67
C PRO A 121 -25.89 7.49 9.11
N ALA A 122 -25.23 6.78 10.00
CA ALA A 122 -25.50 6.79 11.41
C ALA A 122 -24.99 8.09 12.05
N ASN A 123 -25.78 8.68 12.94
CA ASN A 123 -25.33 9.81 13.76
C ASN A 123 -24.53 9.32 14.98
N ILE A 124 -23.39 8.69 14.73
CA ILE A 124 -22.46 8.20 15.75
C ILE A 124 -21.37 9.25 15.98
N ASN A 125 -21.05 9.49 17.25
CA ASN A 125 -19.99 10.41 17.62
C ASN A 125 -18.63 9.71 17.62
N TYR A 126 -17.66 10.33 16.96
CA TYR A 126 -16.27 9.90 16.95
C TYR A 126 -15.34 11.10 17.15
N THR A 127 -14.13 10.83 17.61
CA THR A 127 -13.04 11.80 17.72
C THR A 127 -11.86 11.33 16.89
N LEU A 128 -11.19 12.28 16.25
CA LEU A 128 -9.92 12.04 15.56
C LEU A 128 -8.78 12.48 16.47
N SER A 129 -7.77 11.62 16.62
CA SER A 129 -6.53 11.95 17.30
C SER A 129 -5.35 11.40 16.50
N GLU A 130 -4.20 12.05 16.62
CA GLU A 130 -2.97 11.64 15.95
C GLU A 130 -1.89 11.32 16.98
N ASP A 131 -1.06 10.33 16.71
CA ASP A 131 0.13 10.02 17.52
C ASP A 131 1.29 9.59 16.60
N VAL A 132 2.53 9.63 17.11
CA VAL A 132 3.72 9.17 16.40
C VAL A 132 4.38 8.03 17.16
N ILE A 133 4.16 6.80 16.70
CA ILE A 133 4.68 5.60 17.32
C ILE A 133 5.86 5.10 16.49
N ARG A 134 7.05 5.03 17.10
CA ARG A 134 8.29 4.56 16.45
C ARG A 134 8.63 5.31 15.14
N GLY A 135 8.26 6.59 15.08
CA GLY A 135 8.50 7.44 13.91
C GLY A 135 7.52 7.24 12.77
N GLN A 136 6.43 6.48 12.96
CA GLN A 136 5.30 6.40 12.03
C GLN A 136 4.14 7.20 12.59
N LYS A 137 3.47 7.97 11.73
CA LYS A 137 2.22 8.65 12.09
C LYS A 137 1.09 7.63 12.18
N HIS A 138 0.31 7.71 13.25
CA HIS A 138 -0.92 6.96 13.47
C HIS A 138 -2.07 7.95 13.63
N ILE A 139 -3.22 7.59 13.08
CA ILE A 139 -4.47 8.36 13.18
C ILE A 139 -5.53 7.41 13.74
N TYR A 140 -6.13 7.83 14.84
CA TYR A 140 -7.15 7.05 15.53
C TYR A 140 -8.53 7.66 15.31
N ILE A 141 -9.44 6.86 14.77
CA ILE A 141 -10.88 7.14 14.82
C ILE A 141 -11.40 6.46 16.08
N THR A 142 -11.71 7.25 17.11
CA THR A 142 -12.19 6.74 18.40
C THR A 142 -13.68 7.01 18.56
N PHE A 143 -14.47 5.96 18.76
CA PHE A 143 -15.90 6.04 18.99
C PHE A 143 -16.21 6.13 20.49
N SER A 144 -17.28 6.86 20.85
CA SER A 144 -17.69 6.96 22.27
C SER A 144 -18.19 5.63 22.86
N GLN A 145 -18.64 4.71 22.00
CA GLN A 145 -19.09 3.36 22.33
C GLN A 145 -18.70 2.43 21.17
N PRO A 146 -18.50 1.13 21.40
CA PRO A 146 -18.20 0.18 20.33
C PRO A 146 -19.27 0.19 19.24
N VAL A 147 -18.84 0.11 17.99
CA VAL A 147 -19.66 0.18 16.78
C VAL A 147 -19.64 -1.16 16.05
N THR A 148 -20.80 -1.54 15.51
CA THR A 148 -20.97 -2.66 14.58
C THR A 148 -21.59 -2.12 13.30
N GLY A 149 -20.95 -2.38 12.16
CA GLY A 149 -21.38 -1.86 10.86
C GLY A 149 -20.22 -1.56 9.91
N PHE A 150 -20.45 -0.64 8.97
CA PHE A 150 -19.46 -0.11 8.06
C PHE A 150 -18.88 1.22 8.56
N VAL A 151 -17.57 1.36 8.50
CA VAL A 151 -16.88 2.64 8.63
C VAL A 151 -16.06 2.87 7.37
N ALA A 152 -16.40 3.93 6.63
CA ALA A 152 -15.74 4.31 5.40
C ALA A 152 -15.03 5.64 5.55
N PHE A 153 -13.87 5.79 4.91
CA PHE A 153 -13.08 7.02 4.91
C PHE A 153 -12.17 7.08 3.68
N THR A 154 -11.76 8.28 3.32
CA THR A 154 -10.86 8.53 2.20
C THR A 154 -9.46 8.80 2.74
N LEU A 155 -8.49 8.02 2.28
CA LEU A 155 -7.08 8.17 2.58
C LEU A 155 -6.41 8.97 1.48
N ALA A 156 -5.73 10.05 1.87
CA ALA A 156 -4.78 10.68 0.97
C ALA A 156 -3.59 9.72 0.83
N THR A 157 -3.26 9.38 -0.41
CA THR A 157 -2.13 8.51 -0.74
C THR A 157 -1.14 9.28 -1.62
N PRO A 158 0.17 9.14 -1.39
CA PRO A 158 1.16 9.78 -2.24
C PRO A 158 0.87 9.43 -3.69
N GLY A 159 0.80 10.43 -4.57
CA GLY A 159 0.51 10.22 -5.99
C GLY A 159 1.41 9.12 -6.57
N GLY A 160 0.81 7.99 -6.94
CA GLY A 160 1.57 6.81 -7.33
C GLY A 160 0.76 5.52 -7.28
N GLN A 161 1.21 4.51 -8.01
CA GLN A 161 0.54 3.21 -8.08
C GLN A 161 1.17 2.21 -7.09
N ASP A 162 1.54 2.66 -5.89
CA ASP A 162 2.14 1.86 -4.81
C ASP A 162 1.42 2.16 -3.51
N PHE A 163 0.63 1.20 -3.03
CA PHE A 163 -0.10 1.32 -1.78
C PHE A 163 0.48 0.35 -0.76
N LEU A 164 0.59 0.75 0.51
CA LEU A 164 1.03 -0.10 1.60
C LEU A 164 -0.01 -0.06 2.73
N HIS A 165 -0.31 -1.23 3.28
CA HIS A 165 -1.19 -1.39 4.44
C HIS A 165 -0.57 -2.37 5.42
N VAL A 166 -0.69 -2.06 6.71
CA VAL A 166 -0.28 -2.97 7.79
C VAL A 166 -1.54 -3.47 8.45
N THR A 167 -1.73 -4.78 8.41
CA THR A 167 -2.92 -5.46 8.96
C THR A 167 -2.77 -5.73 10.45
N THR A 168 -3.89 -5.79 11.17
CA THR A 168 -3.97 -6.29 12.55
C THR A 168 -4.65 -7.67 12.53
N PRO A 169 -3.97 -8.79 12.88
CA PRO A 169 -4.61 -10.11 12.91
C PRO A 169 -5.51 -10.28 14.15
N PRO A 170 -6.67 -10.98 14.03
CA PRO A 170 -7.21 -11.55 12.81
C PRO A 170 -7.85 -10.49 11.89
N SER A 171 -7.60 -10.55 10.59
CA SER A 171 -8.23 -9.66 9.60
C SER A 171 -8.34 -10.26 8.21
N VAL A 172 -9.35 -9.81 7.48
CA VAL A 172 -9.50 -10.04 6.03
C VAL A 172 -9.28 -8.71 5.32
N VAL A 173 -8.37 -8.68 4.36
CA VAL A 173 -8.07 -7.46 3.62
C VAL A 173 -8.28 -7.66 2.13
N ARG A 174 -9.13 -6.83 1.53
CA ARG A 174 -9.43 -6.81 0.11
C ARG A 174 -8.93 -5.52 -0.52
N PHE A 175 -8.28 -5.64 -1.67
CA PHE A 175 -7.92 -4.52 -2.53
C PHE A 175 -8.67 -4.63 -3.84
N VAL A 176 -9.32 -3.54 -4.25
CA VAL A 176 -10.02 -3.41 -5.53
C VAL A 176 -9.22 -2.44 -6.39
N LEU A 177 -8.69 -2.93 -7.51
CA LEU A 177 -7.93 -2.11 -8.46
C LEU A 177 -8.88 -1.26 -9.32
N PRO A 178 -8.44 -0.08 -9.80
CA PRO A 178 -9.25 0.70 -10.73
C PRO A 178 -9.52 -0.07 -12.03
N GLU A 179 -10.58 0.29 -12.74
CA GLU A 179 -10.89 -0.29 -14.05
C GLU A 179 -9.70 -0.14 -15.01
N GLY A 180 -9.42 -1.17 -15.81
CA GLY A 180 -8.31 -1.18 -16.76
C GLY A 180 -6.92 -1.24 -16.11
N HIS A 181 -6.82 -1.52 -14.81
CA HIS A 181 -5.56 -1.73 -14.08
C HIS A 181 -5.36 -3.19 -13.70
N THR A 182 -4.11 -3.55 -13.43
CA THR A 182 -3.72 -4.88 -12.96
C THR A 182 -2.45 -4.82 -12.13
N THR A 183 -2.11 -5.94 -11.48
CA THR A 183 -0.84 -6.14 -10.76
C THR A 183 -0.24 -7.51 -11.10
N GLY A 184 1.06 -7.68 -10.84
CA GLY A 184 1.70 -9.01 -10.87
C GLY A 184 2.83 -9.15 -11.89
N ASN A 185 3.18 -8.10 -12.61
CA ASN A 185 4.28 -8.15 -13.56
C ASN A 185 5.60 -7.91 -12.81
N PRO A 186 6.56 -8.84 -12.82
CA PRO A 186 7.80 -8.70 -12.05
C PRO A 186 8.68 -7.50 -12.44
N LEU A 187 8.51 -6.95 -13.65
CA LEU A 187 9.29 -5.81 -14.14
C LEU A 187 8.66 -4.45 -13.77
N ILE A 188 7.33 -4.40 -13.65
CA ILE A 188 6.60 -3.14 -13.37
C ILE A 188 6.25 -3.04 -11.89
N GLY A 189 5.63 -4.10 -11.36
CA GLY A 189 5.10 -4.10 -10.01
C GLY A 189 4.22 -5.32 -9.77
N LYS A 190 4.28 -5.84 -8.54
CA LYS A 190 3.39 -6.89 -8.07
C LYS A 190 2.97 -6.61 -6.64
N ALA A 191 1.83 -7.19 -6.25
CA ALA A 191 1.45 -7.24 -4.86
C ALA A 191 2.42 -8.13 -4.07
N ASN A 192 2.70 -7.74 -2.83
CA ASN A 192 3.57 -8.46 -1.91
C ASN A 192 3.03 -8.36 -0.46
N PRO A 193 2.80 -9.48 0.24
CA PRO A 193 2.93 -10.86 -0.24
C PRO A 193 1.94 -11.18 -1.37
N GLU A 194 2.07 -12.35 -2.00
CA GLU A 194 1.07 -12.79 -2.99
C GLU A 194 -0.31 -12.89 -2.32
N PRO A 195 -1.39 -12.48 -3.00
CA PRO A 195 -2.74 -12.59 -2.45
C PRO A 195 -3.15 -14.05 -2.33
N ASP A 196 -3.91 -14.35 -1.29
CA ASP A 196 -4.50 -15.68 -1.08
C ASP A 196 -5.60 -15.97 -2.11
N GLU A 197 -6.31 -14.91 -2.54
CA GLU A 197 -7.33 -15.00 -3.58
C GLU A 197 -7.25 -13.84 -4.58
N ARG A 198 -7.57 -14.15 -5.84
CA ARG A 198 -7.67 -13.17 -6.93
C ARG A 198 -8.89 -13.47 -7.78
N TYR A 199 -9.73 -12.46 -8.01
CA TYR A 199 -10.91 -12.57 -8.87
C TYR A 199 -11.22 -11.23 -9.55
N TYR A 200 -12.19 -11.26 -10.46
CA TYR A 200 -12.73 -10.05 -11.11
C TYR A 200 -14.17 -9.85 -10.65
N ASP A 201 -14.52 -8.61 -10.34
CA ASP A 201 -15.89 -8.24 -10.01
C ASP A 201 -16.76 -8.03 -11.28
N PRO A 202 -18.07 -7.74 -11.16
CA PRO A 202 -18.94 -7.50 -12.31
C PRO A 202 -18.52 -6.31 -13.19
N ASP A 203 -17.78 -5.36 -12.64
CA ASP A 203 -17.23 -4.19 -13.33
C ASP A 203 -15.85 -4.48 -13.96
N ASN A 204 -15.42 -5.75 -13.95
CA ASN A 204 -14.14 -6.23 -14.48
C ASN A 204 -12.92 -5.57 -13.79
N ARG A 205 -13.08 -5.16 -12.52
CA ARG A 205 -11.98 -4.71 -11.66
C ARG A 205 -11.33 -5.92 -11.01
N GLU A 206 -10.01 -5.89 -10.96
CA GLU A 206 -9.24 -6.95 -10.31
C GLU A 206 -9.28 -6.78 -8.79
N ASN A 207 -9.68 -7.85 -8.10
CA ASN A 207 -9.79 -7.93 -6.65
C ASN A 207 -8.70 -8.87 -6.10
N LEU A 208 -8.04 -8.44 -5.03
CA LEU A 208 -6.93 -9.15 -4.38
C LEU A 208 -7.26 -9.29 -2.90
N VAL A 209 -7.19 -10.51 -2.35
CA VAL A 209 -7.59 -10.78 -0.95
C VAL A 209 -6.44 -11.42 -0.18
N TRP A 210 -6.27 -10.99 1.06
CA TRP A 210 -5.37 -11.58 2.05
C TRP A 210 -6.14 -11.97 3.30
N TYR A 211 -5.88 -13.18 3.78
CA TYR A 211 -6.36 -13.70 5.05
C TYR A 211 -5.22 -13.62 6.06
N ASN A 212 -5.44 -12.85 7.12
CA ASN A 212 -4.49 -12.72 8.21
C ASN A 212 -5.05 -13.37 9.47
N GLU A 213 -4.73 -14.64 9.65
CA GLU A 213 -5.11 -15.41 10.83
C GLU A 213 -4.14 -15.14 12.00
N VAL A 214 -4.61 -15.33 13.23
CA VAL A 214 -3.73 -15.39 14.41
C VAL A 214 -2.81 -16.59 14.23
N THR A 215 -1.54 -16.33 13.91
CA THR A 215 -0.65 -17.40 13.47
C THR A 215 -0.24 -18.27 14.66
N HIS A 216 -0.70 -19.53 14.71
CA HIS A 216 -0.05 -20.57 15.50
C HIS A 216 1.26 -20.93 14.79
N THR A 217 2.32 -20.14 14.98
CA THR A 217 3.56 -20.35 14.23
C THR A 217 4.24 -21.66 14.61
N GLY A 218 4.07 -22.69 13.78
CA GLY A 218 5.01 -23.81 13.60
C GLY A 218 6.31 -23.38 12.91
N SER A 219 6.88 -22.25 13.35
CA SER A 219 8.14 -21.70 12.86
C SER A 219 9.33 -22.48 13.45
N ILE A 220 10.49 -22.42 12.80
CA ILE A 220 11.76 -23.03 13.27
C ILE A 220 12.06 -22.68 14.75
N LEU A 221 11.59 -21.52 15.22
CA LEU A 221 11.65 -21.11 16.62
C LEU A 221 10.90 -22.04 17.57
N GLU A 222 9.74 -22.56 17.17
CA GLU A 222 8.92 -23.51 17.92
C GLU A 222 9.60 -24.89 17.98
N SER A 223 10.26 -25.32 16.89
CA SER A 223 11.10 -26.52 16.94
C SER A 223 12.28 -26.38 17.89
N VAL A 224 12.82 -25.16 18.09
CA VAL A 224 13.87 -24.88 19.09
C VAL A 224 13.28 -24.78 20.51
N GLN A 225 12.09 -24.21 20.69
CA GLN A 225 11.42 -24.14 22.00
C GLN A 225 10.92 -25.51 22.49
N ARG A 226 10.50 -26.41 21.60
CA ARG A 226 10.21 -27.82 21.93
C ARG A 226 11.42 -28.57 22.50
N PHE A 227 12.65 -28.17 22.14
CA PHE A 227 13.87 -28.69 22.77
C PHE A 227 14.11 -28.12 24.18
N SER A 228 13.49 -26.99 24.54
CA SER A 228 13.69 -26.30 25.81
C SER A 228 12.59 -26.58 26.86
N GLY A 229 11.58 -27.39 26.54
CA GLY A 229 10.62 -27.91 27.52
C GLY A 229 9.64 -26.90 28.12
N ASP A 230 9.51 -25.70 27.54
CA ASP A 230 8.56 -24.68 27.99
C ASP A 230 7.30 -24.69 27.11
N ASN A 231 6.18 -25.11 27.67
CA ASN A 231 4.91 -25.39 26.96
C ASN A 231 3.92 -24.21 26.96
N ASN A 232 4.36 -22.99 27.27
CA ASN A 232 3.51 -21.80 27.23
C ASN A 232 3.70 -21.03 25.93
N SER A 233 3.12 -21.54 24.84
CA SER A 233 3.08 -20.85 23.55
C SER A 233 1.82 -19.99 23.46
N GLN A 234 1.88 -18.75 23.96
CA GLN A 234 0.90 -17.74 23.58
C GLN A 234 1.17 -17.39 22.11
N ALA A 235 0.21 -17.68 21.22
CA ALA A 235 0.31 -17.31 19.82
C ALA A 235 0.26 -15.78 19.71
N GLU A 236 1.35 -15.15 19.28
CA GLU A 236 1.35 -13.71 19.02
C GLU A 236 0.87 -13.44 17.59
N PRO A 237 -0.26 -12.73 17.40
CA PRO A 237 -0.68 -12.29 16.08
C PRO A 237 0.37 -11.34 15.49
N ALA A 238 1.05 -11.76 14.43
CA ALA A 238 2.04 -10.93 13.75
C ALA A 238 1.39 -10.10 12.63
N PRO A 239 1.53 -8.75 12.65
CA PRO A 239 1.00 -7.92 11.58
C PRO A 239 1.66 -8.24 10.23
N LYS A 240 0.86 -8.34 9.16
CA LYS A 240 1.35 -8.47 7.78
C LYS A 240 1.38 -7.10 7.11
N ALA A 241 2.48 -6.79 6.44
CA ALA A 241 2.60 -5.62 5.58
C ALA A 241 2.26 -6.02 4.13
N ILE A 242 1.19 -5.45 3.59
CA ILE A 242 0.70 -5.69 2.22
C ILE A 242 1.05 -4.46 1.39
N SER A 243 1.93 -4.63 0.41
CA SER A 243 2.21 -3.63 -0.62
C SER A 243 1.56 -4.05 -1.94
N VAL A 244 0.79 -3.16 -2.56
CA VAL A 244 0.12 -3.39 -3.83
C VAL A 244 0.61 -2.37 -4.85
N LYS A 245 1.45 -2.85 -5.77
CA LYS A 245 1.84 -2.09 -6.96
C LYS A 245 0.93 -2.43 -8.13
N TYR A 246 0.21 -1.46 -8.66
CA TYR A 246 -0.70 -1.66 -9.79
C TYR A 246 -0.29 -0.77 -10.97
N TYR A 247 -0.83 -1.03 -12.15
CA TYR A 247 -0.52 -0.26 -13.36
C TYR A 247 -1.61 -0.51 -14.42
N SER A 248 -1.71 0.38 -15.41
CA SER A 248 -2.64 0.16 -16.53
C SER A 248 -2.31 -1.16 -17.22
N GLN A 249 -3.33 -1.97 -17.54
CA GLN A 249 -3.17 -3.26 -18.22
C GLN A 249 -2.39 -3.17 -19.54
N SER A 250 -2.36 -1.99 -20.17
CA SER A 250 -1.60 -1.72 -21.39
C SER A 250 -0.10 -1.44 -21.16
N ALA A 251 0.32 -1.14 -19.92
CA ALA A 251 1.68 -0.69 -19.61
C ALA A 251 2.78 -1.72 -19.96
N PRO A 252 2.63 -3.04 -19.70
CA PRO A 252 3.62 -4.03 -20.14
C PRO A 252 3.86 -4.01 -21.65
N GLN A 253 2.80 -3.86 -22.44
CA GLN A 253 2.92 -3.80 -23.90
C GLN A 253 3.61 -2.52 -24.35
N GLY A 254 3.24 -1.37 -23.76
CA GLY A 254 3.89 -0.09 -24.03
C GLY A 254 5.39 -0.11 -23.72
N LEU A 255 5.77 -0.70 -22.58
CA LEU A 255 7.18 -0.85 -22.18
C LEU A 255 7.95 -1.72 -23.18
N LEU A 256 7.37 -2.84 -23.61
CA LEU A 256 7.99 -3.71 -24.63
C LEU A 256 8.21 -2.99 -25.96
N ILE A 257 7.25 -2.22 -26.43
CA ILE A 257 7.37 -1.44 -27.68
C ILE A 257 8.49 -0.40 -27.53
N ALA A 258 8.52 0.35 -26.43
CA ALA A 258 9.55 1.35 -26.17
C ALA A 258 10.95 0.72 -26.09
N ALA A 259 11.08 -0.40 -25.38
CA ALA A 259 12.32 -1.17 -25.30
C ALA A 259 12.77 -1.68 -26.68
N GLY A 260 11.84 -2.11 -27.52
CA GLY A 260 12.11 -2.51 -28.90
C GLY A 260 12.69 -1.38 -29.76
N ILE A 261 12.09 -0.19 -29.69
CA ILE A 261 12.57 1.01 -30.41
C ILE A 261 13.97 1.41 -29.93
N LEU A 262 14.17 1.49 -28.61
CA LEU A 262 15.47 1.80 -28.02
C LEU A 262 16.53 0.78 -28.38
N GLY A 263 16.20 -0.51 -28.33
CA GLY A 263 17.08 -1.60 -28.72
C GLY A 263 17.51 -1.50 -30.18
N LEU A 264 16.57 -1.19 -31.09
CA LEU A 264 16.87 -1.00 -32.51
C LEU A 264 17.77 0.20 -32.75
N ALA A 265 17.51 1.33 -32.09
CA ALA A 265 18.37 2.51 -32.17
C ALA A 265 19.80 2.21 -31.67
N ALA A 266 19.93 1.52 -30.54
CA ALA A 266 21.22 1.11 -30.00
C ALA A 266 21.98 0.17 -30.97
N LEU A 267 21.29 -0.78 -31.60
CA LEU A 267 21.88 -1.68 -32.60
C LEU A 267 22.36 -0.92 -33.84
N LEU A 268 21.61 0.08 -34.32
CA LEU A 268 22.02 0.92 -35.45
C LEU A 268 23.30 1.71 -35.13
N VAL A 269 23.35 2.36 -33.97
CA VAL A 269 24.53 3.11 -33.50
C VAL A 269 25.73 2.17 -33.34
N PHE A 270 25.54 1.02 -32.70
CA PHE A 270 26.58 0.01 -32.52
C PHE A 270 27.11 -0.55 -33.85
N SER A 271 26.21 -0.80 -34.79
CA SER A 271 26.55 -1.26 -36.14
C SER A 271 27.39 -0.23 -36.89
N LYS A 272 27.01 1.06 -36.83
CA LYS A 272 27.79 2.16 -37.39
C LYS A 272 29.19 2.24 -36.76
N TYR A 273 29.26 2.26 -35.43
CA TYR A 273 30.53 2.28 -34.70
C TYR A 273 31.46 1.10 -35.10
N ARG A 274 30.92 -0.13 -35.18
CA ARG A 274 31.71 -1.30 -35.62
C ARG A 274 32.20 -1.17 -37.06
N ARG A 275 31.38 -0.63 -37.98
CA ARG A 275 31.77 -0.38 -39.37
C ARG A 275 32.88 0.65 -39.46
N ASP A 276 32.76 1.76 -38.74
CA ASP A 276 33.76 2.83 -38.73
C ASP A 276 35.08 2.35 -38.12
N LYS A 277 35.04 1.58 -37.03
CA LYS A 277 36.24 0.96 -36.45
C LYS A 277 36.94 0.01 -37.43
N LYS A 278 36.18 -0.82 -38.16
CA LYS A 278 36.74 -1.70 -39.21
C LYS A 278 37.36 -0.90 -40.37
N ARG A 279 36.71 0.19 -40.79
CA ARG A 279 37.23 1.09 -41.85
C ARG A 279 38.54 1.76 -41.42
N LEU A 280 38.59 2.33 -40.22
CA LEU A 280 39.80 2.96 -39.69
C LEU A 280 40.96 1.97 -39.57
N LYS A 281 40.70 0.72 -39.15
CA LYS A 281 41.72 -0.33 -39.12
C LYS A 281 42.30 -0.62 -40.51
N LYS A 282 41.44 -0.74 -41.54
CA LYS A 282 41.89 -0.95 -42.92
C LYS A 282 42.71 0.23 -43.45
N ILE A 283 42.24 1.46 -43.24
CA ILE A 283 42.98 2.66 -43.67
C ILE A 283 44.37 2.70 -43.01
N ARG A 284 44.48 2.38 -41.72
CA ARG A 284 45.77 2.29 -41.02
C ARG A 284 46.69 1.25 -41.66
N GLU A 285 46.18 0.04 -41.91
CA GLU A 285 46.95 -1.05 -42.51
C GLU A 285 47.42 -0.69 -43.93
N ASP A 286 46.58 -0.07 -44.75
CA ASP A 286 46.93 0.39 -46.11
C ASP A 286 48.03 1.46 -46.07
N VAL A 287 47.91 2.44 -45.17
CA VAL A 287 48.93 3.49 -44.97
C VAL A 287 50.25 2.88 -44.53
N GLU A 288 50.25 1.98 -43.55
CA GLU A 288 51.46 1.30 -43.07
C GLU A 288 52.13 0.46 -44.16
N ASN A 289 51.34 -0.25 -44.97
CA ASN A 289 51.84 -1.01 -46.11
C ASN A 289 52.45 -0.11 -47.21
N GLN A 290 51.85 1.05 -47.49
CA GLN A 290 52.42 2.03 -48.43
C GLN A 290 53.77 2.57 -47.94
N PHE A 291 53.89 2.92 -46.66
CA PHE A 291 55.18 3.35 -46.08
C PHE A 291 56.23 2.25 -46.14
N ARG A 292 55.86 1.00 -45.85
CA ARG A 292 56.77 -0.15 -45.91
C ARG A 292 57.27 -0.42 -47.33
N ASN A 293 56.40 -0.32 -48.33
CA ASN A 293 56.76 -0.49 -49.74
C ASN A 293 57.64 0.66 -50.26
N LYS A 294 57.37 1.90 -49.85
CA LYS A 294 58.22 3.06 -50.19
C LYS A 294 59.63 2.94 -49.59
N LYS A 295 59.75 2.45 -48.34
CA LYS A 295 61.04 2.20 -47.69
C LYS A 295 61.86 1.09 -48.36
N ARG A 296 61.21 0.08 -48.96
CA ARG A 296 61.87 -0.97 -49.73
C ARG A 296 62.40 -0.49 -51.08
N ARG A 297 61.64 0.34 -51.81
CA ARG A 297 62.05 0.91 -53.11
C ARG A 297 63.17 1.94 -53.05
N GLY A 298 63.43 2.56 -51.90
CA GLY A 298 64.55 3.50 -51.73
C GLY A 298 65.87 2.83 -51.31
N ARG A 299 65.95 1.49 -51.32
CA ARG A 299 67.14 0.70 -50.95
C ARG A 299 67.67 -0.19 -52.09
N GLU A 300 67.05 -0.10 -53.28
CA GLU A 300 67.59 -0.62 -54.55
C GLU A 300 68.18 0.57 -55.33
#